data_AF-G7YHS8-F1
#
_entry.id   AF-G7YHS8-F1
#
_cell.length_a   1.000
_cell.length_b   1.000
_cell.length_c   1.000
_cell.angle_alpha   90.00
_cell.angle_beta   90.00
_cell.angle_gamma   90.00
#
_symmetry.space_group_name_H-M   'P 1'
#
loop_
_entity.id
_entity.type
_entity.pdbx_description
1 polymer ?
#
loop_
_entity_poly.entity_id
_entity_poly.type
_entity_poly.pdbx_seq_one_letter_code
_entity_poly.pdbx_strand_id
1 'polypeptide(L)' 'MCLASRPHGYDRVRGQIVGYKNYELDGLEEAFTSENWLVRIYRVKPRANRGVL' A
#
# COMPACT_ATOMS: atom_id res chain seq x y z
N MET A 1 14.00 4.42 30.29
CA MET A 1 14.08 5.15 29.02
C MET A 1 13.85 4.15 27.88
N CYS A 2 13.29 4.60 26.74
CA CYS A 2 12.81 3.83 25.57
C CYS A 2 11.34 3.41 25.62
N LEU A 3 10.47 4.41 25.41
CA LEU A 3 9.20 4.26 24.69
C LEU A 3 9.51 3.52 23.39
N ALA A 4 9.25 2.22 23.32
CA ALA A 4 9.56 1.40 22.15
C ALA A 4 8.63 1.80 21.00
N SER A 5 9.02 2.85 20.30
CA SER A 5 8.58 3.22 18.95
C SER A 5 8.60 1.94 18.11
N ARG A 6 7.42 1.42 17.78
CA ARG A 6 7.32 0.26 16.88
C ARG A 6 8.01 0.63 15.56
N PRO A 7 8.80 -0.27 14.96
CA PRO A 7 9.53 0.03 13.73
C PRO A 7 8.59 0.44 12.59
N HIS A 8 9.06 1.31 11.70
CA HIS A 8 8.27 1.79 10.55
C HIS A 8 7.83 0.64 9.64
N GLY A 9 6.54 0.64 9.27
CA GLY A 9 5.93 -0.43 8.46
C GLY A 9 5.56 -1.67 9.27
N TYR A 10 5.27 -1.52 10.56
CA TYR A 10 4.75 -2.59 11.42
C TYR A 10 3.26 -2.82 11.18
N ASP A 11 2.90 -4.02 10.75
CA ASP A 11 1.52 -4.47 10.64
C ASP A 11 1.00 -4.91 12.02
N ARG A 12 -0.01 -4.19 12.52
CA ARG A 12 -0.61 -4.41 13.84
C ARG A 12 -1.36 -5.75 13.95
N VAL A 13 -1.96 -6.24 12.86
CA VAL A 13 -2.77 -7.47 12.89
C VAL A 13 -1.87 -8.70 12.83
N ARG A 14 -0.85 -8.66 11.97
CA ARG A 14 0.07 -9.79 11.76
C ARG A 14 1.23 -9.81 12.74
N GLY A 15 1.47 -8.71 13.46
CA GLY A 15 2.55 -8.63 14.46
C GLY A 15 3.96 -8.65 13.86
N GLN A 16 4.12 -8.23 12.61
CA GLN A 16 5.40 -8.31 11.88
C GLN A 16 5.68 -7.05 11.06
N ILE A 17 6.94 -6.89 10.64
CA ILE A 17 7.38 -5.77 9.79
C ILE A 17 7.20 -6.17 8.32
N VAL A 18 6.62 -5.27 7.52
CA VAL A 18 6.52 -5.47 6.07
C VAL A 18 7.92 -5.51 5.45
N GLY A 19 8.25 -6.60 4.76
CA GLY A 19 9.56 -6.81 4.14
C GLY A 19 9.80 -5.91 2.93
N TYR A 20 8.96 -6.02 1.90
CA TYR A 20 9.08 -5.23 0.67
C TYR A 20 8.30 -3.92 0.78
N LYS A 21 9.00 -2.78 0.78
CA LYS A 21 8.41 -1.47 1.10
C LYS A 21 8.20 -0.56 -0.10
N ASN A 22 8.93 -0.78 -1.19
CA ASN A 22 8.92 0.09 -2.37
C ASN A 22 8.39 -0.69 -3.57
N TYR A 23 7.08 -0.64 -3.79
CA TYR A 23 6.43 -1.27 -4.92
C TYR A 23 5.45 -0.30 -5.57
N GLU A 24 5.25 -0.48 -6.86
CA GLU A 24 4.29 0.29 -7.65
C GLU A 24 3.22 -0.63 -8.20
N LEU A 25 2.03 -0.07 -8.47
CA LEU A 25 0.91 -0.78 -9.07
C LEU A 25 0.75 -0.32 -10.52
N ASP A 26 1.10 -1.19 -11.47
CA ASP A 26 1.13 -0.83 -12.89
C ASP A 26 -0.27 -0.71 -13.50
N GLY A 27 -1.19 -1.59 -13.09
CA GLY A 27 -2.57 -1.66 -13.61
C GLY A 27 -3.63 -0.98 -12.75
N LEU A 28 -3.27 -0.48 -11.57
CA LEU A 28 -4.20 0.12 -10.62
C LEU A 28 -3.74 1.52 -10.23
N GLU A 29 -4.67 2.42 -9.98
CA GLU A 29 -4.42 3.71 -9.36
C GLU A 29 -5.27 3.88 -8.11
N GLU A 30 -4.71 4.52 -7.08
CA GLU A 30 -5.42 4.78 -5.84
C GLU A 30 -6.42 5.93 -6.06
N ALA A 31 -7.71 5.64 -5.93
CA ALA A 31 -8.78 6.62 -6.09
C ALA A 31 -9.23 7.21 -4.74
N PHE A 32 -9.18 6.41 -3.68
CA PHE A 32 -9.57 6.83 -2.34
C PHE A 32 -8.94 5.95 -1.26
N THR A 33 -8.53 6.58 -0.16
CA THR A 33 -8.11 5.91 1.07
C THR A 33 -8.84 6.55 2.26
N SER A 34 -9.50 5.71 3.07
CA SER A 34 -10.16 6.15 4.30
C SER A 34 -9.16 6.67 5.34
N GLU A 35 -9.61 7.56 6.24
CA GLU A 35 -8.78 8.19 7.30
C GLU A 35 -7.97 7.18 8.12
N ASN A 36 -8.62 6.07 8.51
CA ASN A 36 -8.01 5.03 9.33
C ASN A 36 -7.50 3.82 8.51
N TRP A 37 -7.44 3.96 7.18
CA TRP A 37 -6.90 2.96 6.26
C TRP A 37 -7.60 1.58 6.35
N LEU A 38 -8.87 1.58 6.77
CA LEU A 38 -9.72 0.38 6.81
C LEU A 38 -10.18 -0.03 5.41
N VAL A 39 -10.45 0.97 4.57
CA VAL A 39 -10.87 0.79 3.17
C VAL A 39 -9.95 1.59 2.24
N ARG A 40 -9.50 0.94 1.18
CA ARG A 40 -8.75 1.52 0.06
C ARG A 40 -9.44 1.10 -1.23
N ILE A 41 -9.75 2.08 -2.08
CA ILE A 41 -10.45 1.85 -3.35
C ILE A 41 -9.48 2.17 -4.48
N TYR A 42 -9.29 1.18 -5.35
CA TYR A 42 -8.43 1.30 -6.53
C TYR A 42 -9.28 1.34 -7.79
N ARG A 43 -8.91 2.20 -8.73
CA ARG A 43 -9.47 2.21 -10.09
C ARG A 43 -8.52 1.44 -11.02
N VAL A 44 -9.12 0.66 -11.92
CA VAL A 44 -8.37 -0.04 -12.97
C VAL A 44 -7.89 0.97 -14.00
N LYS A 45 -6.58 1.03 -14.22
CA LYS A 45 -5.99 1.88 -15.26
C LYS A 45 -6.41 1.35 -16.63
N PRO A 46 -6.69 2.24 -17.61
CA PRO A 46 -6.96 1.81 -18.98
C PRO A 46 -5.73 1.06 -19.53
N ARG A 47 -5.98 0.07 -20.38
CA ARG A 47 -4.89 -0.69 -21.02
C ARG A 47 -4.02 0.26 -21.84
N ALA A 48 -2.71 0.04 -21.81
CA ALA A 48 -1.77 0.85 -22.57
C ALA A 48 -2.08 0.80 -24.08
N ASN A 49 -2.14 1.97 -24.71
CA ASN A 49 -2.57 2.14 -26.10
C ASN A 49 -1.62 1.50 -27.14
N ARG A 50 -0.47 0.95 -26.72
CA ARG A 50 0.51 0.21 -27.57
C ARG A 50 1.01 -1.12 -26.99
N GLY A 51 0.26 -1.73 -26.06
CA GLY A 51 0.53 -3.11 -25.65
C GLY A 51 1.84 -3.31 -24.89
N VAL A 52 2.11 -2.47 -23.89
CA VAL A 52 3.10 -2.80 -22.85
C VAL A 52 2.46 -2.53 -21.50
N LEU A 53 2.31 -3.60 -20.71
CA LEU A 53 2.21 -3.54 -19.26
C LEU A 53 3.58 -3.90 -18.72
#